data_AF-A0A228QS96-F1
#
_entry.id   AF-A0A228QS96-F1
#
_cell.length_a   1.000
_cell.length_b   1.000
_cell.length_c   1.000
_cell.angle_alpha   90.00
_cell.angle_beta   90.00
_cell.angle_gamma   90.00
#
_symmetry.space_group_name_H-M   'P 1'
#
loop_
_entity.id
_entity.type
_entity.pdbx_description
1 polymer ?
#
loop_
_entity_poly.entity_id
_entity_poly.type
_entity_poly.pdbx_seq_one_letter_code
_entity_poly.pdbx_strand_id
1 'polypeptide(L)'
;MSVDISDEHFRIRHELELVARDLSVDFEFRIADDLAMEPLASDLLFIDTTHTYEQTLAELNRFGPLARKKIVLHDMTTAGVYQAVFQWLWDNIWRLREAPDMQQ
;
A
#
# COMPACT_ATOMS: atom_id res chain seq x y z
N MET A 1 12.32 9.62 -5.83
CA MET A 1 11.45 8.94 -6.81
C MET A 1 11.11 7.59 -6.21
N SER A 2 9.84 7.29 -6.01
CA SER A 2 9.42 5.93 -5.67
C SER A 2 9.47 5.07 -6.94
N VAL A 3 9.83 3.80 -6.78
CA VAL A 3 9.88 2.82 -7.87
C VAL A 3 9.17 1.56 -7.38
N ASP A 4 8.41 0.93 -8.25
CA ASP A 4 7.74 -0.31 -7.91
C ASP A 4 8.76 -1.41 -7.58
N ILE A 5 8.37 -2.28 -6.66
CA ILE A 5 9.17 -3.44 -6.28
C ILE A 5 9.12 -4.46 -7.43
N SER A 6 10.18 -4.49 -8.23
CA SER A 6 10.39 -5.52 -9.27
C SER A 6 11.45 -6.53 -8.85
N ASP A 7 11.59 -7.64 -9.60
CA ASP A 7 12.66 -8.63 -9.40
C ASP A 7 14.06 -8.01 -9.40
N GLU A 8 14.27 -6.94 -10.16
CA GLU A 8 15.55 -6.22 -10.23
C GLU A 8 15.89 -5.52 -8.90
N HIS A 9 14.85 -5.03 -8.21
CA HIS A 9 14.97 -4.19 -7.02
C HIS A 9 14.76 -4.99 -5.72
N PHE A 10 14.05 -6.11 -5.75
CA PHE A 10 13.73 -6.91 -4.56
C PHE A 10 14.81 -7.93 -4.18
N ARG A 11 16.03 -7.46 -3.97
CA ARG A 11 17.21 -8.31 -3.74
C ARG A 11 17.24 -8.99 -2.37
N ILE A 12 16.47 -8.48 -1.41
CA ILE A 12 16.41 -8.99 -0.02
C ILE A 12 15.36 -10.09 0.18
N ARG A 13 14.71 -10.57 -0.89
CA ARG A 13 13.63 -11.56 -0.81
C ARG A 13 14.00 -12.78 0.03
N HIS A 14 15.17 -13.35 -0.25
CA HIS A 14 15.61 -14.56 0.45
C HIS A 14 15.80 -14.31 1.95
N GLU A 15 16.40 -13.18 2.32
CA GLU A 15 16.61 -12.80 3.71
C GLU A 15 15.28 -12.56 4.44
N LEU A 16 14.31 -11.95 3.77
CA LEU A 16 12.95 -11.76 4.31
C LEU A 16 12.23 -13.09 4.53
N GLU A 17 12.31 -14.03 3.58
CA GLU A 17 11.72 -15.36 3.71
C GLU A 17 12.35 -16.15 4.87
N LEU A 18 13.67 -16.01 5.09
CA LEU A 18 14.36 -16.61 6.24
C LEU A 18 13.87 -16.00 7.56
N VAL A 19 13.85 -14.68 7.67
CA VAL A 19 13.40 -13.97 8.89
C VAL A 19 11.93 -14.27 9.19
N ALA A 20 11.06 -14.28 8.19
CA ALA A 20 9.65 -14.61 8.36
C ALA A 20 9.47 -16.02 8.93
N ARG A 21 10.18 -17.01 8.37
CA ARG A 21 10.16 -18.38 8.87
C ARG A 21 10.67 -18.47 10.31
N ASP A 22 11.80 -17.82 10.60
CA ASP A 22 12.42 -17.86 11.93
C ASP A 22 11.54 -17.20 12.99
N LEU A 23 10.75 -16.18 12.60
CA LEU A 23 9.75 -15.52 13.46
C LEU A 23 8.37 -16.19 13.43
N SER A 24 8.20 -17.30 12.70
CA SER A 24 6.91 -17.97 12.48
C SER A 24 5.81 -17.03 11.95
N VAL A 25 6.19 -16.11 11.07
CA VAL A 25 5.31 -15.20 10.35
C VAL A 25 4.95 -15.82 9.01
N ASP A 26 3.65 -15.93 8.73
CA ASP A 26 3.17 -16.29 7.39
C ASP A 26 3.45 -15.13 6.42
N PHE A 27 4.27 -15.39 5.41
CA PHE A 27 4.77 -14.37 4.49
C PHE A 27 4.63 -14.85 3.05
N GLU A 28 4.00 -14.01 2.23
CA GLU A 28 3.89 -14.22 0.80
C GLU A 28 4.34 -12.95 0.07
N PHE A 29 5.16 -13.13 -0.96
CA PHE A 29 5.54 -12.06 -1.86
C PHE A 29 5.15 -12.40 -3.30
N ARG A 30 4.42 -11.49 -3.95
CA ARG A 30 3.92 -11.64 -5.32
C ARG A 30 4.46 -10.51 -6.19
N ILE A 31 5.05 -10.87 -7.32
CA ILE A 31 5.41 -9.92 -8.38
C ILE A 31 4.32 -10.00 -9.44
N ALA A 32 3.52 -8.95 -9.53
CA ALA A 32 2.40 -8.85 -10.46
C ALA A 32 2.02 -7.39 -10.67
N ASP A 33 1.24 -7.14 -11.72
CA ASP A 33 0.38 -5.97 -11.80
C ASP A 33 -0.74 -6.12 -10.76
N ASP A 34 -0.75 -5.24 -9.78
CA ASP A 34 -1.67 -5.28 -8.66
C ASP A 34 -3.11 -4.95 -9.08
N LEU A 35 -3.30 -4.13 -10.13
CA LEU A 35 -4.60 -3.86 -10.70
C LEU A 35 -5.17 -5.07 -11.46
N ALA A 36 -4.33 -6.04 -11.81
CA ALA A 36 -4.73 -7.28 -12.48
C ALA A 36 -4.87 -8.49 -11.54
N MET A 37 -4.31 -8.45 -10.32
CA MET A 37 -4.34 -9.59 -9.38
C MET A 37 -5.65 -9.70 -8.60
N GLU A 38 -6.07 -10.91 -8.24
CA GLU A 38 -7.23 -11.09 -7.36
C GLU A 38 -6.96 -10.44 -5.98
N PRO A 39 -7.76 -9.46 -5.56
CA PRO A 39 -7.47 -8.69 -4.36
C PRO A 39 -7.82 -9.48 -3.10
N LEU A 40 -7.01 -9.32 -2.05
CA LEU A 40 -7.20 -10.00 -0.77
C LEU A 40 -7.79 -9.04 0.27
N ALA A 41 -8.83 -9.49 0.98
CA ALA A 41 -9.36 -8.73 2.11
C ALA A 41 -8.36 -8.69 3.27
N SER A 42 -8.04 -7.49 3.74
CA SER A 42 -7.01 -7.26 4.75
C SER A 42 -7.54 -6.44 5.92
N ASP A 43 -6.94 -6.60 7.10
CA ASP A 43 -7.21 -5.66 8.19
C ASP A 43 -6.52 -4.31 7.96
N LEU A 44 -5.33 -4.35 7.38
CA LEU A 44 -4.53 -3.19 7.03
C LEU A 44 -4.12 -3.30 5.56
N LEU A 45 -4.44 -2.26 4.79
CA LEU A 45 -3.90 -2.03 3.45
C LEU A 45 -2.78 -1.01 3.55
N PHE A 46 -1.61 -1.32 3.00
CA PHE A 46 -0.47 -0.41 2.90
C PHE A 46 -0.17 -0.17 1.43
N ILE A 47 -0.11 1.09 1.00
CA ILE A 47 0.17 1.49 -0.38
C ILE A 47 1.45 2.32 -0.41
N ASP A 48 2.42 1.84 -1.16
CA ASP A 48 3.67 2.51 -1.51
C ASP A 48 3.96 2.21 -2.99
N THR A 49 3.58 3.15 -3.85
CA THR A 49 3.46 2.93 -5.30
C THR A 49 4.27 4.00 -6.06
N THR A 50 3.97 4.24 -7.34
CA THR A 50 4.59 5.30 -8.17
C THR A 50 4.23 6.74 -7.78
N HIS A 51 3.29 6.93 -6.84
CA HIS A 51 2.81 8.23 -6.35
C HIS A 51 2.15 9.12 -7.42
N THR A 52 1.59 8.52 -8.48
CA THR A 52 0.75 9.22 -9.46
C THR A 52 -0.70 9.24 -9.01
N TYR A 53 -1.45 10.26 -9.43
CA TYR A 53 -2.88 10.37 -9.10
C TYR A 53 -3.67 9.15 -9.63
N GLU A 54 -3.41 8.77 -10.87
CA GLU A 54 -4.12 7.70 -11.57
C GLU A 54 -3.90 6.35 -10.89
N GLN A 55 -2.64 6.01 -10.56
CA GLN A 55 -2.31 4.75 -9.92
C GLN A 55 -2.89 4.68 -8.50
N THR A 56 -2.66 5.70 -7.68
CA THR A 56 -3.18 5.72 -6.31
C THR A 56 -4.71 5.63 -6.27
N LEU A 57 -5.41 6.35 -7.15
CA LEU A 57 -6.87 6.28 -7.19
C LEU A 57 -7.36 4.88 -7.64
N ALA A 58 -6.67 4.26 -8.61
CA ALA A 58 -7.01 2.91 -9.07
C ALA A 58 -6.82 1.86 -7.95
N GLU A 59 -5.70 1.94 -7.22
CA GLU A 59 -5.40 1.08 -6.08
C GLU A 59 -6.41 1.28 -4.94
N LEU A 60 -6.74 2.52 -4.59
CA LEU A 60 -7.76 2.82 -3.58
C LEU A 60 -9.14 2.29 -3.97
N ASN A 61 -9.54 2.43 -5.23
CA ASN A 61 -10.81 1.89 -5.72
C ASN A 61 -10.83 0.35 -5.69
N ARG A 62 -9.70 -0.30 -6.00
CA ARG A 62 -9.62 -1.77 -6.07
C ARG A 62 -9.52 -2.40 -4.68
N PHE A 63 -8.63 -1.89 -3.83
CA PHE A 63 -8.26 -2.52 -2.57
C PHE A 63 -8.90 -1.86 -1.35
N GLY A 64 -9.22 -0.56 -1.42
CA GLY A 64 -9.81 0.19 -0.31
C GLY A 64 -11.12 -0.41 0.23
N PRO A 65 -12.06 -0.87 -0.61
CA PRO A 65 -13.29 -1.54 -0.14
C PRO A 65 -13.05 -2.87 0.61
N LEU A 66 -11.87 -3.48 0.43
CA LEU A 66 -11.52 -4.77 1.03
C LEU A 66 -10.69 -4.63 2.32
N ALA A 67 -10.22 -3.41 2.62
CA ALA A 67 -9.58 -3.09 3.88
C ALA A 67 -10.62 -2.98 5.01
N ARG A 68 -10.38 -3.63 6.16
CA ARG A 68 -11.36 -3.68 7.27
C ARG A 68 -11.13 -2.61 8.33
N LYS A 69 -9.86 -2.24 8.61
CA LYS A 69 -9.54 -1.37 9.76
C LYS A 69 -8.74 -0.14 9.40
N LYS A 70 -7.71 -0.28 8.56
CA LYS A 70 -6.82 0.83 8.21
C LYS A 70 -6.37 0.75 6.76
N ILE A 71 -6.21 1.93 6.17
CA ILE A 71 -5.47 2.15 4.93
C ILE A 71 -4.33 3.11 5.29
N VAL A 72 -3.11 2.74 4.94
CA VAL A 72 -1.90 3.51 5.21
C VAL A 72 -1.22 3.82 3.88
N LEU A 73 -0.97 5.11 3.65
CA LEU A 73 -0.24 5.59 2.49
C LEU A 73 1.19 5.89 2.96
N HIS A 74 2.19 5.44 2.20
CA HIS A 74 3.59 5.69 2.53
C HIS A 74 3.93 7.20 2.51
N ASP A 75 3.49 7.93 1.49
CA ASP A 75 3.72 9.37 1.37
C ASP A 75 2.45 10.10 0.91
N MET A 76 2.03 11.08 1.70
CA MET A 76 0.89 11.97 1.42
C MET A 76 1.32 13.37 0.95
N THR A 77 2.63 13.64 0.86
CA THR A 77 3.18 14.94 0.47
C THR A 77 3.19 15.13 -1.05
N THR A 78 3.13 14.04 -1.81
CA THR A 78 3.01 14.09 -3.27
C THR A 78 1.60 14.52 -3.68
N ALA A 79 1.49 15.57 -4.50
CA ALA A 79 0.21 16.19 -4.88
C ALA A 79 -0.77 15.19 -5.52
N GLY A 80 -0.29 14.28 -6.36
CA GLY A 80 -1.13 13.27 -7.00
C GLY A 80 -1.77 12.31 -5.99
N VAL A 81 -0.99 11.83 -5.02
CA VAL A 81 -1.49 10.97 -3.93
C VAL A 81 -2.52 11.72 -3.09
N TYR A 82 -2.20 12.95 -2.68
CA TYR A 82 -3.12 13.80 -1.92
C TYR A 82 -4.46 13.96 -2.66
N GLN A 83 -4.43 14.36 -3.93
CA GLN A 83 -5.63 14.55 -4.75
C GLN A 83 -6.45 13.25 -4.89
N ALA A 84 -5.79 12.11 -5.14
CA ALA A 84 -6.45 10.82 -5.27
C ALA A 84 -7.17 10.41 -3.98
N VAL A 85 -6.51 10.57 -2.82
CA VAL A 85 -7.11 10.27 -1.50
C VAL A 85 -8.32 11.15 -1.24
N PHE A 86 -8.22 12.46 -1.44
CA PHE A 86 -9.35 13.37 -1.17
C PHE A 86 -10.55 13.10 -2.08
N GLN A 87 -10.30 12.79 -3.36
CA GLN A 87 -11.37 12.38 -4.26
C GLN A 87 -12.01 11.07 -3.80
N TRP A 88 -11.20 10.05 -3.49
CA TRP A 88 -11.71 8.75 -3.08
C TRP A 88 -12.53 8.84 -1.78
N LEU A 89 -12.11 9.67 -0.82
CA LEU A 89 -12.85 9.93 0.42
C LEU A 89 -14.23 10.56 0.20
N TRP A 90 -14.47 11.24 -0.93
CA TRP A 90 -15.76 11.85 -1.21
C TRP A 90 -16.89 10.81 -1.31
N ASP A 91 -16.57 9.63 -1.84
CA ASP A 91 -17.51 8.54 -2.08
C ASP A 91 -17.44 7.44 -1.00
N ASN A 92 -16.58 7.59 0.02
CA ASN A 92 -16.26 6.53 0.96
C ASN A 92 -16.35 6.98 2.43
N ILE A 93 -16.66 6.04 3.33
CA ILE A 93 -16.89 6.32 4.77
C ILE A 93 -15.61 6.54 5.61
N TRP A 94 -14.45 6.49 4.97
CA TRP A 94 -13.15 6.59 5.62
C TRP A 94 -12.86 8.03 6.07
N ARG A 95 -11.92 8.18 7.01
CA ARG A 95 -11.46 9.48 7.49
C ARG A 95 -9.95 9.52 7.53
N LEU A 96 -9.38 10.58 6.98
CA LEU A 96 -7.94 10.84 7.06
C LEU A 96 -7.53 11.11 8.51
N ARG A 97 -6.43 10.51 8.93
CA ARG A 97 -5.75 10.81 10.19
C ARG A 97 -4.25 10.87 9.91
N GLU A 98 -3.62 11.95 10.34
CA GLU A 98 -2.17 12.00 10.38
C GLU A 98 -1.67 11.08 11.50
N ALA A 99 -0.57 10.36 11.24
CA ALA A 99 0.12 9.67 12.31
C ALA A 99 0.59 10.74 13.31
N PRO A 100 0.38 10.53 14.63
CA PRO A 100 0.94 11.46 15.60
C PRO A 100 2.44 11.56 15.39
N ASP A 101 2.99 12.78 15.47
CA ASP A 101 4.44 13.02 15.39
C ASP A 101 5.15 12.02 16.29
N MET A 102 5.79 11.01 15.67
CA MET A 102 6.71 10.15 16.36
C MET A 102 7.99 10.98 16.50
N GLN A 103 8.01 11.85 17.51
CA GLN A 103 9.25 12.52 17.92
C GLN A 103 10.29 11.42 18.14
N GLN A 104 11.32 11.45 17.28
CA GLN A 104 12.50 10.57 17.34
C GLN A 104 13.29 10.80 18.63
#